data_AF-A0A2N0B396-F1
#
_entry.id   AF-A0A2N0B396-F1
#
_cell.length_a   1.000
_cell.length_b   1.000
_cell.length_c   1.000
_cell.angle_alpha   90.00
_cell.angle_beta   90.00
_cell.angle_gamma   90.00
#
_symmetry.space_group_name_H-M   'P 1'
#
loop_
_entity.id
_entity.type
_entity.pdbx_description
1 polymer ?
#
loop_
_entity_poly.entity_id
_entity_poly.type
_entity_poly.pdbx_seq_one_letter_code
_entity_poly.pdbx_strand_id
1 'polypeptide(L)'
;MFHSKKNPVFVSGLLLFVFYCRTETPRDPWAVPPLKEEERLFLAPLKTDDFDSKDLGGRHYPASNELRIDLFKPYIEDLEGGYLGAGTDQNFTFIVWAKSKYAWLMDFDYTICLINRIHLLFFKTAVTPEEYRDLWSRKNKQSSFELLKREWSSDPEWNSIKEAWEIAHRGKSDIPQRWNELDRTSHRFGLKTFIHSKEEYDYVRNMVLQGRIQILKGDINAEKSMR
;
A
#
# COMPACT_ATOMS: atom_id res chain seq x y z
N MET A 1 -5.29 -11.01 -93.43
CA MET A 1 -5.56 -9.93 -92.47
C MET A 1 -6.50 -10.48 -91.40
N PHE A 2 -5.96 -11.13 -90.37
CA PHE A 2 -6.74 -11.83 -89.33
C PHE A 2 -6.99 -10.89 -88.15
N HIS A 3 -8.26 -10.68 -87.79
CA HIS A 3 -8.68 -9.95 -86.58
C HIS A 3 -8.80 -10.93 -85.41
N SER A 4 -7.97 -10.75 -84.37
CA SER A 4 -8.07 -11.46 -83.09
C SER A 4 -8.64 -10.51 -82.04
N LYS A 5 -9.83 -10.80 -81.53
CA LYS A 5 -10.45 -10.10 -80.38
C LYS A 5 -9.89 -10.68 -79.09
N LYS A 6 -9.22 -9.86 -78.28
CA LYS A 6 -8.82 -10.19 -76.90
C LYS A 6 -9.94 -9.79 -75.93
N ASN A 7 -10.46 -10.75 -75.17
CA ASN A 7 -11.32 -10.48 -74.00
C ASN A 7 -10.44 -10.19 -72.78
N PRO A 8 -10.77 -9.21 -71.93
CA PRO A 8 -10.08 -9.02 -70.65
C PRO A 8 -10.68 -9.97 -69.60
N VAL A 9 -9.80 -10.76 -68.96
CA VAL A 9 -10.13 -11.55 -67.77
C VAL A 9 -10.06 -10.62 -66.57
N PHE A 10 -11.20 -10.38 -65.92
CA PHE A 10 -11.27 -9.66 -64.65
C PHE A 10 -10.88 -10.64 -63.53
N VAL A 11 -9.69 -10.47 -62.96
CA VAL A 11 -9.27 -11.18 -61.74
C VAL A 11 -9.80 -10.38 -60.55
N SER A 12 -10.89 -10.86 -59.95
CA SER A 12 -11.40 -10.33 -58.68
C SER A 12 -10.46 -10.74 -57.55
N GLY A 13 -9.63 -9.81 -57.07
CA GLY A 13 -8.79 -10.00 -55.90
C GLY A 13 -9.63 -10.03 -54.62
N LEU A 14 -9.73 -11.19 -53.99
CA LEU A 14 -10.33 -11.35 -52.66
C LEU A 14 -9.33 -10.82 -51.62
N LEU A 15 -9.56 -9.60 -51.11
CA LEU A 15 -8.83 -9.05 -49.97
C LEU A 15 -9.29 -9.76 -48.68
N LEU A 16 -8.53 -10.76 -48.26
CA LEU A 16 -8.65 -11.36 -46.92
C LEU A 16 -8.10 -10.37 -45.89
N PHE A 17 -9.00 -9.60 -45.26
CA PHE A 17 -8.69 -8.87 -44.04
C PHE A 17 -8.52 -9.88 -42.90
N VAL A 18 -7.28 -10.26 -42.60
CA VAL A 18 -6.94 -10.97 -41.37
C VAL A 18 -7.09 -9.97 -40.22
N PHE A 19 -8.24 -10.00 -39.55
CA PHE A 19 -8.40 -9.37 -38.24
C PHE A 19 -7.50 -10.10 -37.25
N TYR A 20 -6.28 -9.59 -37.06
CA TYR A 20 -5.50 -9.92 -35.87
C TYR A 20 -6.26 -9.34 -34.67
N CYS A 21 -7.10 -10.16 -34.03
CA CYS A 21 -7.45 -9.95 -32.64
C CYS A 21 -6.14 -10.01 -31.85
N ARG A 22 -5.52 -8.85 -31.61
CA ARG A 22 -4.51 -8.74 -30.56
C ARG A 22 -5.24 -9.03 -29.26
N THR A 23 -5.14 -10.26 -28.78
CA THR A 23 -5.42 -10.57 -27.39
C THR A 23 -4.47 -9.69 -26.58
N GLU A 24 -5.02 -8.74 -25.81
CA GLU A 24 -4.20 -7.99 -24.85
C GLU A 24 -3.44 -9.01 -24.01
N THR A 25 -2.12 -8.84 -23.90
CA THR A 25 -1.32 -9.64 -22.97
C THR A 25 -1.97 -9.58 -21.60
N PRO A 26 -2.17 -10.73 -20.91
CA PRO A 26 -2.73 -10.74 -19.57
C PRO A 26 -1.97 -9.72 -18.71
N ARG A 27 -2.69 -8.77 -18.11
CA ARG A 27 -2.06 -7.80 -17.20
C ARG A 27 -1.51 -8.57 -16.02
N ASP A 28 -0.24 -8.35 -15.70
CA ASP A 28 0.37 -8.88 -14.48
C ASP A 28 -0.41 -8.33 -13.27
N PRO A 29 -1.07 -9.19 -12.46
CA PRO A 29 -1.87 -8.76 -11.31
C PRO A 29 -1.01 -8.20 -10.16
N TRP A 30 0.32 -8.29 -10.27
CA TRP A 30 1.29 -7.73 -9.33
C TRP A 30 1.92 -6.43 -9.83
N ALA A 31 1.64 -6.02 -11.07
CA ALA A 31 2.17 -4.80 -11.63
C ALA A 31 1.57 -3.57 -10.94
N VAL A 32 2.46 -2.71 -10.44
CA VAL A 32 2.12 -1.40 -9.90
C VAL A 32 2.78 -0.35 -10.80
N PRO A 33 2.06 0.21 -11.78
CA PRO A 33 2.65 1.16 -12.72
C PRO A 33 3.03 2.46 -11.99
N PRO A 34 3.99 3.23 -12.51
CA PRO A 34 4.25 4.57 -12.02
C PRO A 34 3.00 5.44 -12.02
N LEU A 35 2.88 6.36 -11.06
CA LEU A 35 1.79 7.34 -11.07
C LEU A 35 1.86 8.21 -12.32
N LYS A 36 0.73 8.31 -13.02
CA LYS A 36 0.54 9.35 -14.03
C LYS A 36 0.37 10.71 -13.36
N GLU A 37 0.60 11.78 -14.10
CA GLU A 37 0.58 13.14 -13.53
C GLU A 37 -0.80 13.50 -12.96
N GLU A 38 -1.87 13.12 -13.66
CA GLU A 38 -3.25 13.30 -13.19
C GLU A 38 -3.56 12.50 -11.91
N GLU A 39 -2.94 11.34 -11.74
CA GLU A 39 -3.11 10.49 -10.55
C GLU A 39 -2.38 11.09 -9.34
N ARG A 40 -1.24 11.75 -9.56
CA ARG A 40 -0.52 12.48 -8.50
C ARG A 40 -1.33 13.63 -7.94
N LEU A 41 -1.98 14.39 -8.81
CA LEU A 41 -2.85 15.51 -8.41
C LEU A 41 -4.05 15.03 -7.59
N PHE A 42 -4.63 13.89 -7.96
CA PHE A 42 -5.73 13.28 -7.22
C PHE A 42 -5.31 12.74 -5.84
N LEU A 43 -4.11 12.17 -5.75
CA LEU A 43 -3.59 11.58 -4.50
C LEU A 43 -3.08 12.61 -3.49
N ALA A 44 -2.63 13.78 -3.93
CA ALA A 44 -2.21 14.83 -3.02
C ALA A 44 -3.37 15.15 -2.05
N PRO A 45 -3.20 15.03 -0.73
CA PRO A 45 -4.29 15.24 0.22
C PRO A 45 -4.80 16.67 0.08
N LEU A 46 -6.00 16.81 -0.50
CA LEU A 46 -6.55 18.11 -0.89
C LEU A 46 -6.97 18.93 0.34
N LYS A 47 -7.37 18.27 1.43
CA LYS A 47 -7.76 18.89 2.71
C LYS A 47 -7.54 17.90 3.86
N THR A 48 -6.90 18.36 4.93
CA THR A 48 -6.81 17.63 6.20
C THR A 48 -7.69 18.30 7.25
N ASP A 49 -8.14 17.53 8.24
CA ASP A 49 -8.82 18.15 9.39
C ASP A 49 -7.80 18.87 10.28
N ASP A 50 -8.22 20.04 10.77
CA ASP A 50 -7.46 20.80 11.76
C ASP A 50 -7.91 20.34 13.14
N PHE A 51 -7.11 19.48 13.75
CA PHE A 51 -7.24 19.18 15.17
C PHE A 51 -5.85 19.13 15.80
N ASP A 52 -5.70 19.75 16.96
CA ASP A 52 -4.65 19.36 17.90
C ASP A 52 -4.91 17.90 18.21
N SER A 53 -3.87 17.05 18.17
CA SER A 53 -4.02 15.62 18.46
C SER A 53 -4.84 15.51 19.74
N LYS A 54 -6.08 15.02 19.62
CA LYS A 54 -6.96 14.90 20.78
C LYS A 54 -6.19 14.03 21.74
N ASP A 55 -5.83 14.55 22.92
CA ASP A 55 -5.47 13.67 24.02
C ASP A 55 -6.74 12.90 24.33
N LEU A 56 -6.83 11.69 23.77
CA LEU A 56 -8.00 10.83 23.91
C LEU A 56 -8.12 10.29 25.34
N GLY A 57 -7.20 10.64 26.25
CA GLY A 57 -7.05 10.01 27.56
C GLY A 57 -6.81 8.49 27.43
N GLY A 58 -6.43 8.04 26.23
CA GLY A 58 -6.45 6.66 25.79
C GLY A 58 -5.09 6.23 25.27
N ARG A 59 -4.88 4.91 25.16
CA ARG A 59 -3.62 4.35 24.66
C ARG A 59 -3.60 4.42 23.15
N HIS A 60 -2.49 4.88 22.56
CA HIS A 60 -2.21 4.71 21.13
C HIS A 60 -2.16 3.21 20.77
N TYR A 61 -2.59 2.87 19.55
CA TYR A 61 -2.55 1.50 19.01
C TYR A 61 -1.56 1.43 17.84
N PRO A 62 -0.25 1.32 18.11
CA PRO A 62 0.80 1.33 17.07
C PRO A 62 0.76 0.08 16.17
N ALA A 63 -0.06 -0.91 16.52
CA ALA A 63 -0.27 -2.13 15.77
C ALA A 63 -1.70 -2.62 15.99
N SER A 64 -2.26 -3.31 14.99
CA SER A 64 -3.59 -3.92 15.09
C SER A 64 -3.63 -5.04 16.13
N ASN A 65 -4.73 -5.11 16.88
CA ASN A 65 -5.05 -6.22 17.77
C ASN A 65 -6.05 -7.21 17.15
N GLU A 66 -6.36 -7.07 15.86
CA GLU A 66 -7.25 -7.97 15.13
C GLU A 66 -6.47 -9.24 14.72
N LEU A 67 -6.91 -10.38 15.25
CA LEU A 67 -6.21 -11.67 15.08
C LEU A 67 -6.79 -12.55 13.97
N ARG A 68 -7.94 -12.18 13.41
CA ARG A 68 -8.69 -12.98 12.43
C ARG A 68 -9.08 -12.17 11.19
N ILE A 69 -8.17 -11.31 10.74
CA ILE A 69 -8.39 -10.49 9.54
C ILE A 69 -8.55 -11.35 8.27
N ASP A 70 -8.09 -12.61 8.29
CA ASP A 70 -8.32 -13.61 7.23
C ASP A 70 -9.81 -13.79 6.87
N LEU A 71 -10.71 -13.57 7.82
CA LEU A 71 -12.15 -13.71 7.61
C LEU A 71 -12.71 -12.68 6.62
N PHE A 72 -12.01 -11.55 6.41
CA PHE A 72 -12.42 -10.54 5.42
C PHE A 72 -11.98 -10.89 4.01
N LYS A 73 -10.92 -11.69 3.83
CA LYS A 73 -10.29 -11.94 2.53
C LYS A 73 -11.30 -12.35 1.43
N PRO A 74 -12.24 -13.31 1.66
CA PRO A 74 -13.19 -13.73 0.62
C PRO A 74 -14.13 -12.62 0.11
N TYR A 75 -14.27 -11.53 0.87
CA TYR A 75 -15.17 -10.43 0.53
C TYR A 75 -14.46 -9.25 -0.14
N ILE A 76 -13.14 -9.20 -0.06
CA ILE A 76 -12.36 -8.06 -0.55
C ILE A 76 -11.32 -8.42 -1.60
N GLU A 77 -11.05 -9.71 -1.82
CA GLU A 77 -10.05 -10.16 -2.79
C GLU A 77 -10.37 -9.60 -4.19
N ASP A 78 -9.35 -9.00 -4.82
CA ASP A 78 -9.40 -8.44 -6.18
C ASP A 78 -10.50 -7.39 -6.45
N LEU A 79 -11.00 -6.68 -5.42
CA LEU A 79 -11.98 -5.58 -5.60
C LEU A 79 -11.44 -4.38 -6.41
N GLU A 80 -10.13 -4.20 -6.42
CA GLU A 80 -9.40 -3.08 -6.99
C GLU A 80 -9.82 -1.71 -6.39
N GLY A 81 -9.73 -0.62 -7.17
CA GLY A 81 -10.16 0.71 -6.76
C GLY A 81 -9.25 1.40 -5.73
N GLY A 82 -9.81 2.38 -5.02
CA GLY A 82 -9.13 3.10 -3.93
C GLY A 82 -9.41 2.46 -2.57
N TYR A 83 -8.43 2.47 -1.69
CA TYR A 83 -8.52 2.00 -0.32
C TYR A 83 -8.43 3.15 0.67
N LEU A 84 -9.34 3.22 1.63
CA LEU A 84 -9.26 4.13 2.77
C LEU A 84 -9.39 3.28 4.04
N GLY A 85 -8.43 3.39 4.95
CA GLY A 85 -8.45 2.60 6.17
C GLY A 85 -7.81 3.30 7.35
N ALA A 86 -8.36 3.02 8.53
CA ALA A 86 -7.87 3.52 9.81
C ALA A 86 -6.90 2.55 10.49
N GLY A 87 -6.09 3.07 11.41
CA GLY A 87 -5.08 2.28 12.10
C GLY A 87 -3.82 2.06 11.26
N THR A 88 -3.22 0.87 11.40
CA THR A 88 -1.79 0.65 11.16
C THR A 88 -1.54 -0.48 10.14
N ASP A 89 -0.73 -1.48 10.52
CA ASP A 89 -0.20 -2.58 9.72
C ASP A 89 -1.23 -3.43 8.99
N GLN A 90 -2.45 -3.59 9.53
CA GLN A 90 -3.48 -4.42 8.91
C GLN A 90 -3.91 -3.84 7.54
N ASN A 91 -3.83 -2.53 7.37
CA ASN A 91 -4.19 -1.87 6.12
C ASN A 91 -3.34 -2.37 4.95
N PHE A 92 -2.05 -2.63 5.14
CA PHE A 92 -1.17 -3.16 4.08
C PHE A 92 -1.62 -4.54 3.58
N THR A 93 -2.18 -5.37 4.48
CA THR A 93 -2.75 -6.67 4.13
C THR A 93 -4.02 -6.51 3.30
N PHE A 94 -4.91 -5.61 3.71
CA PHE A 94 -6.15 -5.38 2.97
C PHE A 94 -5.90 -4.73 1.60
N ILE A 95 -4.96 -3.79 1.50
CA ILE A 95 -4.55 -3.17 0.23
C ILE A 95 -4.13 -4.21 -0.79
N VAL A 96 -3.29 -5.17 -0.38
CA VAL A 96 -2.78 -6.19 -1.32
C VAL A 96 -3.80 -7.26 -1.64
N TRP A 97 -4.62 -7.70 -0.67
CA TRP A 97 -5.71 -8.62 -0.96
C TRP A 97 -6.72 -8.00 -1.91
N ALA A 98 -7.07 -6.73 -1.71
CA ALA A 98 -8.00 -6.02 -2.58
C ALA A 98 -7.38 -5.52 -3.89
N LYS A 99 -6.07 -5.63 -4.10
CA LYS A 99 -5.37 -5.09 -5.29
C LYS A 99 -5.65 -3.61 -5.53
N SER A 100 -5.76 -2.84 -4.45
CA SER A 100 -6.07 -1.41 -4.49
C SER A 100 -5.02 -0.63 -5.27
N LYS A 101 -5.47 0.28 -6.15
CA LYS A 101 -4.61 1.10 -7.02
C LYS A 101 -4.11 2.37 -6.34
N TYR A 102 -4.81 2.78 -5.28
CA TYR A 102 -4.56 3.94 -4.44
C TYR A 102 -4.90 3.60 -3.00
N ALA A 103 -4.18 4.18 -2.03
CA ALA A 103 -4.51 4.00 -0.63
C ALA A 103 -4.30 5.29 0.18
N TRP A 104 -5.21 5.54 1.12
CA TRP A 104 -5.07 6.53 2.17
C TRP A 104 -5.11 5.82 3.52
N LEU A 105 -4.01 5.94 4.26
CA LEU A 105 -3.92 5.51 5.66
C LEU A 105 -4.34 6.69 6.50
N MET A 106 -5.60 6.71 6.89
CA MET A 106 -6.22 7.85 7.58
C MET A 106 -6.35 7.57 9.07
N ASP A 107 -5.89 8.48 9.92
CA ASP A 107 -6.16 8.34 11.35
C ASP A 107 -6.38 9.69 12.02
N PHE A 108 -7.20 9.67 13.07
CA PHE A 108 -7.46 10.80 13.94
C PHE A 108 -6.45 10.87 15.10
N ASP A 109 -5.80 9.74 15.41
CA ASP A 109 -4.63 9.68 16.27
C ASP A 109 -3.39 10.02 15.43
N TYR A 110 -2.84 11.22 15.65
CA TYR A 110 -1.73 11.69 14.84
C TYR A 110 -0.44 10.89 15.05
N THR A 111 -0.25 10.29 16.23
CA THR A 111 0.86 9.37 16.47
C THR A 111 0.79 8.18 15.50
N ILE A 112 -0.42 7.68 15.21
CA ILE A 112 -0.62 6.58 14.24
C ILE A 112 -0.26 7.01 12.82
N CYS A 113 -0.61 8.23 12.43
CA CYS A 113 -0.17 8.81 11.16
C CYS A 113 1.37 8.81 11.04
N LEU A 114 2.07 9.23 12.10
CA LEU A 114 3.54 9.24 12.12
C LEU A 114 4.14 7.82 12.11
N ILE A 115 3.52 6.86 12.78
CA ILE A 115 3.92 5.44 12.71
C ILE A 115 3.74 4.89 11.29
N ASN A 116 2.64 5.23 10.61
CA ASN A 116 2.45 4.85 9.22
C ASN A 116 3.48 5.52 8.30
N ARG A 117 3.90 6.77 8.56
CA ARG A 117 5.04 7.38 7.84
C ARG A 117 6.33 6.55 8.01
N ILE A 118 6.61 6.06 9.22
CA ILE A 118 7.76 5.19 9.48
C ILE A 118 7.63 3.87 8.70
N HIS A 119 6.46 3.24 8.67
CA HIS A 119 6.20 2.08 7.83
C HIS A 119 6.52 2.35 6.35
N LEU A 120 6.06 3.47 5.80
CA LEU A 120 6.34 3.85 4.41
C LEU A 120 7.84 4.04 4.15
N LEU A 121 8.59 4.66 5.08
CA LEU A 121 10.05 4.73 4.96
C LEU A 121 10.68 3.34 4.94
N PHE A 122 10.25 2.44 5.83
CA PHE A 122 10.81 1.10 5.89
C PHE A 122 10.50 0.27 4.64
N PHE A 123 9.33 0.43 4.01
CA PHE A 123 9.08 -0.17 2.69
C PHE A 123 10.02 0.36 1.61
N LYS A 124 10.36 1.66 1.65
CA LYS A 124 11.33 2.23 0.70
C LYS A 124 12.73 1.65 0.92
N THR A 125 13.11 1.42 2.17
CA THR A 125 14.44 0.92 2.55
C THR A 125 14.59 -0.60 2.38
N ALA A 126 13.63 -1.40 2.83
CA ALA A 126 13.70 -2.85 2.84
C ALA A 126 13.24 -3.45 1.50
N VAL A 127 14.09 -4.26 0.89
CA VAL A 127 13.81 -4.97 -0.37
C VAL A 127 13.02 -6.25 -0.13
N THR A 128 13.12 -6.84 1.06
CA THR A 128 12.40 -8.09 1.41
C THR A 128 11.53 -7.94 2.66
N PRO A 129 10.53 -8.84 2.85
CA PRO A 129 9.75 -8.88 4.08
C PRO A 129 10.61 -9.03 5.33
N GLU A 130 11.70 -9.81 5.26
CA GLU A 130 12.61 -10.07 6.38
C GLU A 130 13.38 -8.80 6.77
N GLU A 131 13.92 -8.07 5.79
CA GLU A 131 14.58 -6.77 6.03
C GLU A 131 13.62 -5.77 6.66
N TYR A 132 12.38 -5.74 6.20
CA TYR A 132 11.34 -4.87 6.75
C TYR A 132 11.00 -5.22 8.20
N ARG A 133 10.86 -6.51 8.51
CA ARG A 133 10.70 -7.00 9.89
C ARG A 133 11.90 -6.64 10.75
N ASP A 134 13.10 -6.76 10.20
CA ASP A 134 14.34 -6.47 10.91
C ASP A 134 14.46 -4.99 11.26
N LEU A 135 13.99 -4.07 10.42
CA LEU A 135 13.93 -2.63 10.76
C LEU A 135 13.02 -2.35 11.96
N TRP A 136 11.97 -3.14 12.17
CA TRP A 136 11.10 -3.04 13.34
C TRP A 136 11.56 -3.88 14.54
N SER A 137 12.60 -4.69 14.39
CA SER A 137 12.98 -5.64 15.42
C SER A 137 13.58 -4.94 16.65
N ARG A 138 13.32 -5.48 17.85
CA ARG A 138 13.88 -4.93 19.10
C ARG A 138 15.41 -4.89 19.09
N LYS A 139 16.05 -5.91 18.50
CA LYS A 139 17.52 -6.00 18.37
C LYS A 139 18.10 -4.83 17.57
N ASN A 140 17.33 -4.30 16.60
CA ASN A 140 17.75 -3.24 15.70
C ASN A 140 17.13 -1.88 16.06
N LYS A 141 16.46 -1.75 17.21
CA LYS A 141 15.76 -0.50 17.58
C LYS A 141 16.68 0.72 17.43
N GLN A 142 17.93 0.65 17.91
CA GLN A 142 18.84 1.78 17.81
C GLN A 142 19.29 2.06 16.38
N SER A 143 19.66 1.02 15.60
CA SER A 143 20.14 1.22 14.23
C SER A 143 19.04 1.75 13.31
N SER A 144 17.81 1.27 13.48
CA SER A 144 16.63 1.80 12.78
C SER A 144 16.28 3.22 13.20
N PHE A 145 16.48 3.57 14.48
CA PHE A 145 16.29 4.95 14.94
C PHE A 145 17.31 5.91 14.30
N GLU A 146 18.58 5.51 14.15
CA GLU A 146 19.57 6.32 13.46
C GLU A 146 19.24 6.52 11.97
N LEU A 147 18.59 5.53 11.33
CA LEU A 147 17.99 5.71 10.00
C LEU A 147 16.94 6.83 10.04
N LEU A 148 15.96 6.80 10.97
CA LEU A 148 14.95 7.86 11.08
C LEU A 148 15.57 9.24 11.28
N LYS A 149 16.55 9.32 12.18
CA LYS A 149 17.26 10.58 12.46
C LYS A 149 17.99 11.11 11.23
N ARG A 150 18.64 10.25 10.45
CA ARG A 150 19.31 10.67 9.22
C ARG A 150 18.30 11.23 8.21
N GLU A 151 17.16 10.58 8.04
CA GLU A 151 16.16 11.01 7.05
C GLU A 151 15.39 12.27 7.50
N TRP A 152 15.09 12.40 8.80
CA TRP A 152 14.09 13.35 9.30
C TRP A 152 14.52 14.22 10.48
N SER A 153 15.81 14.32 10.80
CA SER A 153 16.26 15.22 11.90
C SER A 153 15.96 16.70 11.67
N SER A 154 15.80 17.13 10.42
CA SER A 154 15.37 18.48 10.04
C SER A 154 13.85 18.61 9.80
N ASP A 155 13.10 17.51 9.91
CA ASP A 155 11.65 17.52 9.78
C ASP A 155 11.05 18.31 10.95
N PRO A 156 10.12 19.26 10.72
CA PRO A 156 9.49 20.03 11.79
C PRO A 156 8.79 19.15 12.83
N GLU A 157 8.42 17.92 12.45
CA GLU A 157 7.73 16.95 13.29
C GLU A 157 8.67 15.94 13.94
N TRP A 158 9.98 16.16 13.87
CA TRP A 158 11.00 15.23 14.36
C TRP A 158 10.77 14.82 15.82
N ASN A 159 10.34 15.75 16.69
CA ASN A 159 10.04 15.42 18.08
C ASN A 159 8.89 14.41 18.20
N SER A 160 7.79 14.65 17.48
CA SER A 160 6.63 13.76 17.45
C SER A 160 6.97 12.40 16.80
N ILE A 161 7.86 12.38 15.79
CA ILE A 161 8.35 11.15 15.17
C ILE A 161 9.14 10.30 16.17
N LYS A 162 9.98 10.92 17.01
CA LYS A 162 10.69 10.20 18.08
C LYS A 162 9.71 9.59 19.09
N GLU A 163 8.68 10.33 19.47
CA GLU A 163 7.64 9.82 20.38
C GLU A 163 6.88 8.65 19.76
N ALA A 164 6.47 8.76 18.49
CA ALA A 164 5.85 7.69 17.72
C ALA A 164 6.74 6.44 17.65
N TRP A 165 8.06 6.61 17.45
CA TRP A 165 9.03 5.52 17.48
C TRP A 165 9.08 4.79 18.82
N GLU A 166 9.07 5.53 19.93
CA GLU A 166 9.06 4.95 21.27
C GLU A 166 7.74 4.22 21.55
N ILE A 167 6.60 4.79 21.14
CA ILE A 167 5.28 4.16 21.25
C ILE A 167 5.22 2.86 20.46
N ALA A 168 5.80 2.83 19.25
CA ALA A 168 5.92 1.64 18.42
C ALA A 168 6.79 0.52 19.03
N HIS A 169 7.59 0.83 20.06
CA HIS A 169 8.51 -0.09 20.75
C HIS A 169 8.25 -0.25 22.25
N ARG A 170 7.06 0.15 22.74
CA ARG A 170 6.74 0.23 24.18
C ARG A 170 6.67 -1.12 24.93
N GLY A 171 6.83 -2.25 24.25
CA GLY A 171 6.90 -3.58 24.87
C GLY A 171 5.58 -4.33 25.01
N LYS A 172 4.43 -3.65 24.93
CA LYS A 172 3.08 -4.25 24.98
C LYS A 172 2.18 -3.70 23.88
N SER A 173 1.54 -4.58 23.11
CA SER A 173 0.73 -4.22 21.94
C SER A 173 1.47 -3.23 21.04
N ASP A 174 2.73 -3.56 20.76
CA ASP A 174 3.66 -2.79 19.94
C ASP A 174 3.98 -3.55 18.65
N ILE A 175 4.68 -2.89 17.72
CA ILE A 175 4.92 -3.47 16.39
C ILE A 175 5.77 -4.76 16.45
N PRO A 176 6.88 -4.83 17.21
CA PRO A 176 7.62 -6.08 17.36
C PRO A 176 6.77 -7.23 17.92
N GLN A 177 5.88 -6.96 18.88
CA GLN A 177 4.96 -7.98 19.40
C GLN A 177 3.97 -8.43 18.33
N ARG A 178 3.44 -7.49 17.53
CA ARG A 178 2.49 -7.80 16.44
C ARG A 178 3.09 -8.79 15.44
N TRP A 179 4.36 -8.66 15.07
CA TRP A 179 5.01 -9.63 14.17
C TRP A 179 5.02 -11.05 14.74
N ASN A 180 5.30 -11.20 16.03
CA ASN A 180 5.23 -12.50 16.69
C ASN A 180 3.78 -13.05 16.73
N GLU A 181 2.79 -12.16 16.88
CA GLU A 181 1.38 -12.54 16.85
C GLU A 181 0.92 -12.98 15.45
N LEU A 182 1.40 -12.31 14.39
CA LEU A 182 1.17 -12.72 13.02
C LEU A 182 1.76 -14.10 12.73
N ASP A 183 2.99 -14.39 13.17
CA ASP A 183 3.57 -15.72 13.01
C ASP A 183 2.76 -16.80 13.74
N ARG A 184 2.32 -16.51 14.97
CA ARG A 184 1.49 -17.44 15.77
C ARG A 184 0.12 -17.68 15.13
N THR A 185 -0.54 -16.65 14.63
CA THR A 185 -1.86 -16.75 13.99
C THR A 185 -1.77 -17.42 12.63
N SER A 186 -0.69 -17.18 11.88
CA SER A 186 -0.30 -17.92 10.67
C SER A 186 -0.19 -19.42 10.96
N HIS A 187 0.52 -19.82 12.02
CA HIS A 187 0.62 -21.22 12.42
C HIS A 187 -0.71 -21.80 12.91
N ARG A 188 -1.48 -21.05 13.70
CA ARG A 188 -2.70 -21.56 14.35
C ARG A 188 -3.92 -21.63 13.45
N PHE A 189 -4.08 -20.64 12.56
CA PHE A 189 -5.29 -20.46 11.76
C PHE A 189 -5.01 -20.30 10.26
N GLY A 190 -3.74 -20.34 9.84
CA GLY A 190 -3.38 -20.15 8.42
C GLY A 190 -3.43 -18.70 7.94
N LEU A 191 -3.54 -17.71 8.83
CA LEU A 191 -3.53 -16.29 8.46
C LEU A 191 -2.21 -15.92 7.77
N LYS A 192 -2.26 -15.62 6.46
CA LYS A 192 -1.12 -15.09 5.69
C LYS A 192 -1.37 -13.64 5.32
N THR A 193 -0.59 -12.75 5.90
CA THR A 193 -0.57 -11.30 5.59
C THR A 193 0.55 -10.96 4.59
N PHE A 194 0.60 -9.68 4.17
CA PHE A 194 1.60 -9.17 3.22
C PHE A 194 3.05 -9.53 3.57
N ILE A 195 3.36 -9.74 4.86
CA ILE A 195 4.72 -10.02 5.35
C ILE A 195 5.14 -11.49 5.18
N HIS A 196 4.21 -12.37 4.80
CA HIS A 196 4.45 -13.80 4.63
C HIS A 196 4.62 -14.24 3.17
N SER A 197 4.42 -13.34 2.21
CA SER A 197 4.62 -13.57 0.78
C SER A 197 5.48 -12.45 0.21
N LYS A 198 6.49 -12.84 -0.58
CA LYS A 198 7.34 -11.86 -1.26
C LYS A 198 6.53 -11.06 -2.28
N GLU A 199 5.63 -11.71 -3.00
CA GLU A 199 4.79 -11.09 -4.02
C GLU A 199 3.84 -10.06 -3.38
N GLU A 200 3.20 -10.42 -2.26
CA GLU A 200 2.31 -9.50 -1.56
C GLU A 200 3.08 -8.31 -0.96
N TYR A 201 4.24 -8.57 -0.35
CA TYR A 201 5.13 -7.51 0.13
C TYR A 201 5.59 -6.59 -0.99
N ASP A 202 6.05 -7.14 -2.11
CA ASP A 202 6.55 -6.39 -3.27
C ASP A 202 5.43 -5.52 -3.86
N TYR A 203 4.19 -5.99 -3.87
CA TYR A 203 3.04 -5.18 -4.29
C TYR A 203 2.88 -3.93 -3.42
N VAL A 204 2.82 -4.10 -2.09
CA VAL A 204 2.71 -2.97 -1.16
C VAL A 204 3.92 -2.06 -1.26
N ARG A 205 5.13 -2.62 -1.30
CA ARG A 205 6.37 -1.87 -1.46
C ARG A 205 6.36 -1.03 -2.74
N ASN A 206 5.94 -1.60 -3.86
CA ASN A 206 5.87 -0.89 -5.13
C ASN A 206 4.80 0.21 -5.08
N MET A 207 3.65 -0.02 -4.42
CA MET A 207 2.68 1.04 -4.15
C MET A 207 3.31 2.20 -3.37
N VAL A 208 4.13 1.92 -2.35
CA VAL A 208 4.86 2.96 -1.61
C VAL A 208 5.89 3.68 -2.48
N LEU A 209 6.71 2.94 -3.23
CA LEU A 209 7.75 3.52 -4.10
C LEU A 209 7.16 4.41 -5.19
N GLN A 210 6.01 4.04 -5.74
CA GLN A 210 5.31 4.84 -6.74
C GLN A 210 4.47 5.96 -6.12
N GLY A 211 4.48 6.15 -4.80
CA GLY A 211 3.73 7.22 -4.12
C GLY A 211 2.21 7.00 -4.08
N ARG A 212 1.75 5.75 -4.25
CA ARG A 212 0.31 5.39 -4.31
C ARG A 212 -0.33 5.20 -2.94
N ILE A 213 0.44 5.21 -1.86
CA ILE A 213 -0.04 5.17 -0.48
C ILE A 213 0.26 6.52 0.19
N GLN A 214 -0.79 7.19 0.64
CA GLN A 214 -0.71 8.51 1.29
C GLN A 214 -1.15 8.40 2.74
N ILE A 215 -0.56 9.24 3.60
CA ILE A 215 -0.98 9.39 4.99
C ILE A 215 -1.97 10.55 5.06
N LEU A 216 -3.12 10.33 5.68
CA LEU A 216 -4.16 11.33 5.81
C LEU A 216 -4.46 11.58 7.29
N LYS A 217 -4.16 12.78 7.78
CA LYS A 217 -4.65 13.21 9.10
C LYS A 217 -6.13 13.54 8.95
N GLY A 218 -7.01 12.74 9.55
CA GLY A 218 -8.45 12.89 9.35
C GLY A 218 -9.29 12.18 10.41
N ASP A 219 -10.42 12.77 10.75
CA ASP A 219 -11.43 12.20 11.65
C ASP A 219 -12.65 11.77 10.81
N ILE A 220 -13.05 10.50 10.92
CA ILE A 220 -14.21 9.96 10.19
C ILE A 220 -15.50 10.73 10.46
N ASN A 221 -15.58 11.44 11.59
CA ASN A 221 -16.74 12.24 11.99
C ASN A 221 -16.62 13.71 11.60
N ALA A 222 -15.49 14.13 11.04
CA ALA A 222 -15.26 15.51 10.64
C ALA A 222 -15.70 15.78 9.19
N GLU A 223 -15.57 17.04 8.77
CA GLU A 223 -16.16 17.52 7.53
C GLU A 223 -15.16 17.76 6.40
N LYS A 224 -13.84 17.64 6.64
CA LYS A 224 -12.83 17.94 5.61
C LYS A 224 -12.24 16.70 4.97
N SER A 225 -11.65 15.78 5.73
CA SER A 225 -10.86 14.68 5.15
C SER A 225 -11.71 13.62 4.43
N MET A 226 -12.99 13.49 4.80
CA MET A 226 -13.93 12.48 4.27
C MET A 226 -14.80 12.98 3.11
N ARG A 227 -14.75 14.27 2.75
CA ARG A 227 -15.60 14.90 1.72
C ARG A 227 -14.80 15.31 0.50
#